data_AF-A0A5N5VFM8-F1
#
_entry.id   AF-A0A5N5VFM8-F1
#
_cell.length_a   1.000
_cell.length_b   1.000
_cell.length_c   1.000
_cell.angle_alpha   90.00
_cell.angle_beta   90.00
_cell.angle_gamma   90.00
#
_symmetry.space_group_name_H-M   'P 1'
#
loop_
_entity.id
_entity.type
_entity.pdbx_description
1 polymer ?
#
loop_
_entity_poly.entity_id
_entity_poly.type
_entity_poly.pdbx_seq_one_letter_code
_entity_poly.pdbx_strand_id
1 'polypeptide(L)'
;MSQIMYNYPAMLAHASEMAGYAGALHAVGADIASEQAALASAWQGDTGMTYQAWQAQWNTALEELVRAYRAMASTHEQNTLAMSARDQAEGAKWGA
;
A
#
# COMPACT_ATOMS: atom_id res chain seq x y z
N MET A 1 11.25 26.94 -24.02
CA MET A 1 11.76 25.96 -23.04
C MET A 1 10.56 25.20 -22.50
N SER A 2 10.28 23.99 -23.00
CA SER A 2 9.16 23.19 -22.51
C SER A 2 9.53 22.51 -21.19
N GLN A 3 8.75 22.87 -20.17
CA GLN A 3 8.45 22.26 -18.87
C GLN A 3 9.37 21.19 -18.27
N ILE A 4 9.68 21.41 -16.98
CA ILE A 4 10.01 20.38 -15.99
C ILE A 4 9.02 19.21 -16.15
N MET A 5 9.49 18.08 -16.67
CA MET A 5 8.64 16.92 -17.01
C MET A 5 8.14 16.17 -15.76
N TYR A 6 8.85 16.30 -14.63
CA TYR A 6 8.57 15.57 -13.40
C TYR A 6 8.32 16.53 -12.22
N ASN A 7 7.12 16.46 -11.64
CA ASN A 7 6.78 17.18 -10.42
C ASN A 7 7.15 16.32 -9.19
N TYR A 8 8.44 16.33 -8.82
CA TYR A 8 8.96 15.54 -7.71
C TYR A 8 8.19 15.73 -6.38
N PRO A 9 7.85 16.98 -5.96
CA PRO A 9 7.02 17.18 -4.77
C PRO A 9 5.66 16.48 -4.84
N ALA A 10 4.96 16.56 -5.98
CA ALA A 10 3.66 15.90 -6.13
C ALA A 10 3.78 14.37 -6.15
N MET A 11 4.85 13.83 -6.75
CA MET A 11 5.11 12.38 -6.76
C MET A 11 5.41 11.86 -5.35
N LEU A 12 6.18 12.60 -4.54
CA LEU A 12 6.42 12.25 -3.13
C LEU A 12 5.14 12.35 -2.30
N ALA A 13 4.32 13.38 -2.52
CA ALA A 13 3.01 13.49 -1.89
C ALA A 13 2.13 12.28 -2.23
N HIS A 14 2.13 11.85 -3.49
CA HIS A 14 1.38 10.67 -3.93
C HIS A 14 1.88 9.38 -3.25
N ALA A 15 3.19 9.18 -3.12
CA ALA A 15 3.74 8.05 -2.36
C ALA A 15 3.28 8.05 -0.89
N SER A 16 3.18 9.23 -0.27
CA SER A 16 2.64 9.38 1.09
C SER A 16 1.14 9.05 1.16
N GLU A 17 0.34 9.48 0.19
CA GLU A 17 -1.07 9.12 0.08
C GLU A 17 -1.26 7.61 -0.06
N MET A 18 -0.43 6.95 -0.89
CA MET A 18 -0.39 5.49 -1.00
C MET A 18 -0.13 4.84 0.37
N ALA A 19 0.86 5.31 1.13
CA ALA A 19 1.10 4.79 2.48
C ALA A 19 -0.14 4.91 3.38
N GLY A 20 -0.90 6.02 3.26
CA GLY A 20 -2.19 6.19 3.93
C GLY A 20 -3.25 5.16 3.51
N TYR A 21 -3.37 4.88 2.22
CA TYR A 21 -4.31 3.86 1.71
C TYR A 21 -3.99 2.45 2.23
N ALA A 22 -2.72 2.10 2.44
CA ALA A 22 -2.37 0.83 3.07
C ALA A 22 -2.95 0.73 4.51
N GLY A 23 -2.96 1.83 5.25
CA GLY A 23 -3.60 1.90 6.57
C GLY A 23 -5.11 1.76 6.49
N ALA A 24 -5.75 2.41 5.52
CA ALA A 24 -7.18 2.29 5.28
C ALA A 24 -7.60 0.86 4.90
N LEU A 25 -6.83 0.18 4.03
CA LEU A 25 -7.05 -1.22 3.68
C LEU A 25 -6.97 -2.14 4.91
N HIS A 26 -5.97 -1.91 5.76
CA HIS A 26 -5.84 -2.67 7.00
C HIS A 26 -7.03 -2.45 7.94
N ALA A 27 -7.48 -1.20 8.12
CA ALA A 27 -8.60 -0.87 8.98
C ALA A 27 -9.90 -1.53 8.51
N VAL A 28 -10.24 -1.37 7.22
CA VAL A 28 -11.42 -2.03 6.63
C VAL A 28 -11.32 -3.55 6.76
N GLY A 29 -10.13 -4.11 6.56
CA GLY A 29 -9.93 -5.55 6.71
C GLY A 29 -10.13 -6.06 8.13
N ALA A 30 -9.72 -5.27 9.13
CA ALA A 30 -9.93 -5.58 10.54
C ALA A 30 -11.41 -5.47 10.93
N ASP A 31 -12.13 -4.47 10.40
CA ASP A 31 -13.57 -4.31 10.62
C ASP A 31 -14.36 -5.52 10.09
N ILE A 32 -14.04 -5.99 8.88
CA ILE A 32 -14.63 -7.21 8.31
C ILE A 32 -14.37 -8.42 9.21
N ALA A 33 -13.14 -8.59 9.70
CA ALA A 33 -12.79 -9.69 10.61
C ALA A 33 -13.63 -9.64 11.90
N SER A 34 -13.84 -8.44 12.45
CA SER A 34 -14.64 -8.23 13.66
C SER A 34 -16.12 -8.54 13.42
N GLU A 35 -16.70 -8.09 12.31
CA GLU A 35 -18.11 -8.38 11.96
C GLU A 35 -18.33 -9.87 11.76
N GLN A 36 -17.43 -10.54 11.03
CA GLN A 36 -17.54 -11.99 10.81
C GLN A 36 -17.35 -12.79 12.10
N ALA A 37 -16.54 -12.31 13.04
CA ALA A 37 -16.42 -12.92 14.37
C ALA A 37 -17.74 -12.85 15.16
N ALA A 38 -18.44 -11.71 15.10
CA ALA A 38 -19.74 -11.56 15.75
C ALA A 38 -20.82 -12.51 15.17
N LEU A 39 -20.68 -12.87 13.89
CA LEU A 39 -21.58 -13.78 13.17
C LEU A 39 -21.12 -15.24 13.18
N ALA A 40 -20.05 -15.58 13.89
CA ALA A 40 -19.44 -16.91 13.85
C ALA A 40 -20.41 -18.05 14.24
N SER A 41 -21.41 -17.80 15.09
CA SER A 41 -22.44 -18.80 15.46
C SER A 41 -23.40 -19.15 14.32
N ALA A 42 -23.54 -18.27 13.32
CA ALA A 42 -24.35 -18.50 12.12
C ALA A 42 -23.55 -19.18 11.00
N TRP A 43 -22.26 -19.45 11.22
CA TRP A 43 -21.38 -20.05 10.24
C TRP A 43 -21.70 -21.54 10.06
N GLN A 44 -22.46 -21.85 9.01
CA GLN A 44 -22.76 -23.23 8.65
C GLN A 44 -21.58 -23.80 7.85
N GLY A 45 -20.78 -24.66 8.49
CA GLY A 45 -19.55 -25.21 7.93
C GLY A 45 -19.73 -26.16 6.74
N ASP A 46 -20.97 -26.59 6.46
CA ASP A 46 -21.27 -27.59 5.40
C ASP A 46 -21.06 -27.07 3.97
N THR A 47 -20.88 -25.75 3.78
CA THR A 47 -20.64 -25.13 2.46
C THR A 47 -19.17 -24.93 2.10
N GLY A 48 -18.20 -25.39 2.92
CA GLY A 48 -16.81 -25.62 2.46
C GLY A 48 -15.67 -25.02 3.29
N MET A 49 -15.93 -24.07 4.19
CA MET A 49 -14.89 -23.48 5.07
C MET A 49 -15.46 -23.20 6.44
N THR A 50 -14.75 -23.60 7.50
CA THR A 50 -15.12 -23.25 8.89
C THR A 50 -14.73 -21.80 9.19
N TYR A 51 -15.39 -21.18 10.17
CA TYR A 51 -15.01 -19.84 10.64
C TYR A 51 -13.53 -19.74 11.01
N GLN A 52 -13.00 -20.74 11.71
CA GLN A 52 -11.59 -20.74 12.14
C GLN A 52 -10.63 -20.82 10.95
N ALA A 53 -10.94 -21.64 9.94
CA ALA A 53 -10.15 -21.71 8.71
C ALA A 53 -10.21 -20.39 7.93
N TRP A 54 -11.40 -19.78 7.85
CA TRP A 54 -11.59 -18.49 7.22
C TRP A 54 -10.81 -17.39 7.94
N GLN A 55 -10.88 -17.32 9.27
CA GLN A 55 -10.18 -16.29 10.06
C GLN A 55 -8.67 -16.36 9.86
N ALA A 56 -8.09 -17.57 9.90
CA ALA A 56 -6.66 -17.76 9.66
C ALA A 56 -6.26 -17.34 8.24
N GLN A 57 -7.06 -17.71 7.23
CA GLN A 57 -6.80 -17.33 5.85
C GLN A 57 -6.96 -15.82 5.63
N TRP A 58 -7.98 -15.21 6.21
CA TRP A 58 -8.25 -13.76 6.13
C TRP A 58 -7.10 -12.95 6.70
N ASN A 59 -6.64 -13.29 7.91
CA ASN A 59 -5.53 -12.59 8.55
C ASN A 59 -4.26 -12.65 7.68
N THR A 60 -3.95 -13.83 7.15
CA THR A 60 -2.80 -14.02 6.26
C THR A 60 -2.94 -13.18 4.99
N ALA A 61 -4.10 -13.24 4.33
CA ALA A 61 -4.34 -12.50 3.09
C ALA A 61 -4.32 -10.98 3.30
N LEU A 62 -4.87 -10.50 4.41
CA LEU A 62 -4.87 -9.07 4.75
C LEU A 62 -3.45 -8.56 5.01
N GLU A 63 -2.64 -9.32 5.75
CA GLU A 63 -1.23 -8.99 5.98
C GLU A 63 -0.44 -8.95 4.66
N GLU A 64 -0.62 -9.94 3.79
CA GLU A 64 0.01 -10.00 2.48
C GLU A 64 -0.40 -8.82 1.59
N LEU A 65 -1.69 -8.48 1.55
CA LEU A 65 -2.22 -7.35 0.80
C LEU A 65 -1.60 -6.03 1.27
N VAL A 66 -1.62 -5.76 2.58
CA VAL A 66 -1.07 -4.53 3.15
C VAL A 66 0.43 -4.44 2.91
N ARG A 67 1.15 -5.57 3.05
CA ARG A 67 2.59 -5.64 2.77
C ARG A 67 2.89 -5.35 1.30
N ALA A 68 2.14 -5.95 0.37
CA ALA A 68 2.32 -5.72 -1.06
C ALA A 68 2.07 -4.25 -1.42
N TYR A 69 1.02 -3.65 -0.86
CA TYR A 69 0.70 -2.23 -1.07
C TYR A 69 1.81 -1.32 -0.54
N ARG A 70 2.32 -1.57 0.67
CA ARG A 70 3.45 -0.80 1.23
C ARG A 70 4.72 -0.94 0.38
N ALA A 71 5.00 -2.12 -0.16
CA ALA A 71 6.14 -2.33 -1.05
C ALA A 71 6.01 -1.53 -2.35
N MET A 72 4.80 -1.43 -2.92
CA MET A 72 4.54 -0.58 -4.08
C MET A 72 4.77 0.90 -3.75
N ALA A 73 4.22 1.40 -2.63
CA ALA A 73 4.41 2.78 -2.19
C ALA A 73 5.89 3.12 -1.99
N SER A 74 6.65 2.24 -1.32
CA SER A 74 8.09 2.41 -1.10
C SER A 74 8.87 2.41 -2.42
N THR A 75 8.51 1.54 -3.36
CA THR A 75 9.14 1.51 -4.69
C THR A 75 8.90 2.83 -5.44
N HIS A 76 7.68 3.38 -5.35
CA HIS A 76 7.34 4.65 -5.97
C HIS A 76 8.13 5.81 -5.36
N GLU A 77 8.22 5.87 -4.03
CA GLU A 77 9.01 6.87 -3.30
C GLU A 77 10.50 6.80 -3.67
N GLN A 78 11.10 5.61 -3.60
CA GLN A 78 12.52 5.41 -3.89
C GLN A 78 12.88 5.78 -5.33
N ASN A 79 12.04 5.40 -6.29
CA ASN A 79 12.24 5.79 -7.69
C ASN A 79 12.19 7.31 -7.85
N THR A 80 11.24 7.98 -7.18
CA THR A 80 11.09 9.43 -7.21
C THR A 80 12.33 10.13 -6.66
N LEU A 81 12.86 9.65 -5.53
CA LEU A 81 14.09 10.17 -4.93
C LEU A 81 15.31 9.94 -5.83
N ALA A 82 15.45 8.74 -6.41
CA ALA A 82 16.55 8.41 -7.31
C ALA A 82 16.55 9.29 -8.57
N MET A 83 15.37 9.51 -9.16
CA MET A 83 15.21 10.40 -10.30
C MET A 83 15.55 11.86 -9.95
N SER A 84 15.06 12.36 -8.81
CA SER A 84 15.35 13.73 -8.35
C SER A 84 16.85 13.94 -8.11
N ALA A 85 17.51 12.98 -7.46
CA ALA A 85 18.96 13.04 -7.20
C ALA A 85 19.77 13.03 -8.49
N ARG A 86 19.40 12.17 -9.46
CA ARG A 86 20.05 12.14 -10.77
C ARG A 86 19.90 13.48 -11.51
N ASP A 87 18.70 14.03 -11.54
CA ASP A 87 18.43 15.29 -12.25
C ASP A 87 19.18 16.47 -11.61
N GLN A 88 19.29 16.51 -10.28
CA GLN A 88 20.13 17.49 -9.57
C GLN A 88 21.61 17.34 -9.95
N ALA A 89 22.12 16.11 -10.03
CA ALA A 89 23.49 15.84 -10.43
C ALA A 89 23.76 16.25 -11.89
N GLU A 90 22.83 15.99 -12.82
CA GLU A 90 22.95 16.45 -14.22
C GLU A 90 22.93 17.97 -14.33
N GLY A 91 22.07 18.66 -13.56
CA GLY A 91 22.03 20.12 -13.52
C GLY A 91 23.34 20.74 -13.00
N ALA A 92 23.96 20.11 -12.01
CA ALA A 92 25.23 20.58 -11.44
C ALA A 92 26.42 20.51 -12.42
N LYS A 93 26.39 19.62 -13.43
CA LYS A 93 27.49 19.46 -14.41
C LYS A 93 27.73 20.71 -15.26
N TRP A 94 26.74 21.58 -15.40
CA TRP A 94 26.79 22.76 -16.28
C TRP A 94 26.75 24.09 -15.52
N GLY A 95 26.75 24.05 -14.19
CA GLY A 95 26.67 25.22 -13.31
C GLY A 95 27.97 25.60 -12.60
N ALA A 96 29.09 24.98 -12.98
CA ALA A 96 30.45 25.31 -12.51
C ALA A 96 31.27 25.95 -13.64
#